data_AF-A0A0Q8HFL2-F1
#
_entry.id   AF-A0A0Q8HFL2-F1
#
_cell.length_a   1.000
_cell.length_b   1.000
_cell.length_c   1.000
_cell.angle_alpha   90.00
_cell.angle_beta   90.00
_cell.angle_gamma   90.00
#
_symmetry.space_group_name_H-M   'P 1'
#
loop_
_entity.id
_entity.type
_entity.pdbx_description
1 polymer ?
#
loop_
_entity_poly.entity_id
_entity_poly.type
_entity_poly.pdbx_seq_one_letter_code
_entity_poly.pdbx_strand_id
1 'polypeptide(L)'
;MESATQLVLDELKAVGFAVLAMPLQVAGAELEFEAAAIGTGVSHDLVVVATAATAHRRLVRLTEGLSRALDHAKSTRPVTVIYIGDPPVLATQDQLERNARLLLVGIDSLDAVEIRRAISVLMPLTLPAEQADGKEPIAEVLKALGSTTTVEHLNLVRAAQDGTDAVRDALQAYIDDVFDGDEDELSTQ
;
A
#
# COMPACT_ATOMS: atom_id res chain seq x y z
N MET A 1 23.19 -19.00 5.33
CA MET A 1 21.76 -18.64 5.39
C MET A 1 21.68 -17.34 6.14
N GLU A 2 21.16 -16.31 5.49
CA GLU A 2 20.95 -15.00 6.12
C GLU A 2 19.79 -15.13 7.11
N SER A 3 19.94 -14.57 8.32
CA SER A 3 18.88 -14.60 9.32
C SER A 3 17.72 -13.73 8.86
N ALA A 4 16.47 -14.11 9.17
CA ALA A 4 15.29 -13.29 8.88
C ALA A 4 15.42 -11.86 9.47
N THR A 5 16.06 -11.74 10.63
CA THR A 5 16.40 -10.43 11.23
C THR A 5 17.27 -9.60 10.29
N GLN A 6 18.28 -10.23 9.66
CA GLN A 6 19.20 -9.53 8.76
C GLN A 6 18.49 -9.05 7.50
N LEU A 7 17.63 -9.88 6.91
CA LEU A 7 16.80 -9.49 5.77
C LEU A 7 15.89 -8.29 6.09
N VAL A 8 15.25 -8.27 7.27
CA VAL A 8 14.47 -7.11 7.74
C VAL A 8 15.33 -5.86 7.84
N LEU A 9 16.54 -5.97 8.41
CA LEU A 9 17.44 -4.82 8.53
C LEU A 9 17.89 -4.30 7.18
N ASP A 10 18.13 -5.17 6.21
CA ASP A 10 18.59 -4.76 4.88
C ASP A 10 17.47 -4.09 4.07
N GLU A 11 16.23 -4.56 4.21
CA GLU A 11 15.05 -3.88 3.67
C GLU A 11 14.83 -2.50 4.29
N LEU A 12 15.03 -2.36 5.61
CA LEU A 12 14.95 -1.07 6.30
C LEU A 12 16.09 -0.12 5.87
N LYS A 13 17.33 -0.61 5.74
CA LYS A 13 18.46 0.19 5.24
C LYS A 13 18.23 0.69 3.83
N ALA A 14 17.67 -0.15 2.96
CA ALA A 14 17.38 0.21 1.57
C ALA A 14 16.45 1.43 1.44
N VAL A 15 15.65 1.72 2.47
CA VAL A 15 14.74 2.87 2.51
C VAL A 15 15.14 3.96 3.50
N GLY A 16 16.38 3.94 4.00
CA GLY A 16 16.96 5.03 4.79
C GLY A 16 16.87 4.88 6.31
N PHE A 17 16.68 3.68 6.83
CA PHE A 17 16.89 3.43 8.26
C PHE A 17 18.38 3.17 8.57
N ALA A 18 18.85 3.71 9.69
CA ALA A 18 20.17 3.43 10.23
C ALA A 18 20.08 2.36 11.33
N VAL A 19 20.89 1.31 11.23
CA VAL A 19 20.95 0.26 12.26
C VAL A 19 21.63 0.81 13.51
N LEU A 20 21.05 0.52 14.68
CA LEU A 20 21.56 0.92 15.98
C LEU A 20 22.39 -0.21 16.60
N ALA A 21 23.37 0.16 17.41
CA ALA A 21 24.15 -0.80 18.18
C ALA A 21 23.27 -1.45 19.26
N MET A 22 23.56 -2.72 19.55
CA MET A 22 22.90 -3.48 20.62
C MET A 22 23.88 -3.70 21.79
N PRO A 23 23.41 -3.67 23.06
CA PRO A 23 22.03 -3.39 23.48
C PRO A 23 21.63 -1.93 23.17
N LEU A 24 20.36 -1.72 22.89
CA LEU A 24 19.84 -0.41 22.54
C LEU A 24 19.90 0.51 23.78
N GLN A 25 20.64 1.60 23.66
CA GLN A 25 20.81 2.59 24.74
C GLN A 25 19.85 3.76 24.56
N VAL A 26 18.91 3.94 25.49
CA VAL A 26 17.98 5.08 25.50
C VAL A 26 17.96 5.70 26.88
N ALA A 27 18.40 6.96 26.99
CA ALA A 27 18.38 7.71 28.24
C ALA A 27 19.02 6.98 29.45
N GLY A 28 20.08 6.20 29.20
CA GLY A 28 20.77 5.41 30.22
C GLY A 28 20.15 4.04 30.52
N ALA A 29 19.04 3.68 29.87
CA ALA A 29 18.47 2.34 29.91
C ALA A 29 19.08 1.46 28.81
N GLU A 30 19.46 0.23 29.17
CA GLU A 30 19.93 -0.79 28.23
C GLU A 30 18.78 -1.76 27.88
N LEU A 31 18.47 -1.87 26.60
CA LEU A 31 17.34 -2.66 26.10
C LEU A 31 17.83 -3.70 25.10
N GLU A 32 17.67 -4.97 25.47
CA GLU A 32 18.21 -6.10 24.71
C GLU A 32 17.12 -6.74 23.82
N PHE A 33 16.85 -6.08 22.69
CA PHE A 33 16.10 -6.64 21.55
C PHE A 33 17.02 -7.46 20.64
N GLU A 34 16.48 -8.08 19.59
CA GLU A 34 17.28 -8.79 18.59
C GLU A 34 18.08 -7.79 17.73
N ALA A 35 17.42 -6.72 17.31
CA ALA A 35 18.03 -5.63 16.56
C ALA A 35 17.21 -4.34 16.73
N ALA A 36 17.79 -3.21 16.36
CA ALA A 36 17.09 -1.93 16.30
C ALA A 36 17.57 -1.11 15.11
N ALA A 37 16.67 -0.31 14.55
CA ALA A 37 16.95 0.62 13.47
C ALA A 37 16.15 1.92 13.67
N ILE A 38 16.70 3.04 13.22
CA ILE A 38 16.06 4.35 13.33
C ILE A 38 15.86 4.96 11.95
N GLY A 39 14.66 5.46 11.69
CA GLY A 39 14.35 6.15 10.45
C GLY A 39 15.15 7.46 10.34
N THR A 40 15.81 7.64 9.19
CA THR A 40 16.49 8.88 8.81
C THR A 40 15.87 9.41 7.51
N GLY A 41 15.35 10.64 7.54
CA GLY A 41 14.66 11.22 6.37
C GLY A 41 13.18 10.83 6.29
N VAL A 42 12.84 9.84 5.44
CA VAL A 42 11.45 9.55 5.00
C VAL A 42 10.56 9.00 6.11
N SER A 43 11.15 8.30 7.09
CA SER A 43 10.47 7.85 8.30
C SER A 43 11.21 8.36 9.53
N HIS A 44 10.48 8.56 10.62
CA HIS A 44 11.03 8.93 11.93
C HIS A 44 10.85 7.82 12.98
N ASP A 45 10.33 6.67 12.57
CA ASP A 45 10.08 5.53 13.46
C ASP A 45 11.39 5.01 14.08
N LEU A 46 11.30 4.65 15.36
CA LEU A 46 12.24 3.75 16.00
C LEU A 46 11.70 2.32 15.84
N VAL A 47 12.44 1.49 15.14
CA VAL A 47 12.09 0.10 14.88
C VAL A 47 12.92 -0.79 15.78
N VAL A 48 12.27 -1.72 16.47
CA VAL A 48 12.92 -2.80 17.21
C VAL A 48 12.45 -4.14 16.66
N VAL A 49 13.37 -5.08 16.56
CA VAL A 49 13.10 -6.43 16.04
C VAL A 49 13.13 -7.41 17.20
N ALA A 50 12.15 -8.30 17.24
CA ALA A 50 12.09 -9.43 18.15
C ALA A 50 11.75 -10.70 17.37
N THR A 51 12.20 -11.84 17.89
CA THR A 51 11.94 -13.14 17.28
C THR A 51 11.19 -14.04 18.25
N ALA A 52 10.71 -15.19 17.77
CA ALA A 52 10.14 -16.25 18.62
C ALA A 52 11.08 -16.75 19.73
N ALA A 53 12.39 -16.49 19.65
CA ALA A 53 13.32 -16.78 20.74
C ALA A 53 13.12 -15.88 21.97
N THR A 54 12.50 -14.71 21.79
CA THR A 54 12.17 -13.79 22.89
C THR A 54 10.83 -14.16 23.50
N ALA A 55 10.84 -14.55 24.78
CA ALA A 55 9.61 -14.83 25.51
C ALA A 55 8.66 -13.62 25.50
N HIS A 56 7.36 -13.84 25.21
CA HIS A 56 6.36 -12.77 25.08
C HIS A 56 6.31 -11.82 26.29
N ARG A 57 6.37 -12.35 27.51
CA ARG A 57 6.42 -11.52 28.73
C ARG A 57 7.67 -10.63 28.80
N ARG A 58 8.80 -11.11 28.29
CA ARG A 58 10.04 -10.32 28.19
C ARG A 58 9.88 -9.24 27.13
N LEU A 59 9.32 -9.56 25.97
CA LEU A 59 9.07 -8.60 24.91
C LEU A 59 8.18 -7.45 25.38
N VAL A 60 7.06 -7.74 26.04
CA VAL A 60 6.17 -6.71 26.62
C VAL A 60 6.94 -5.79 27.58
N ARG A 61 7.73 -6.36 28.50
CA ARG A 61 8.56 -5.58 29.44
C ARG A 61 9.61 -4.70 28.74
N LEU A 62 10.26 -5.22 27.70
CA LEU A 62 11.23 -4.45 26.92
C LEU A 62 10.55 -3.29 26.20
N THR A 63 9.38 -3.51 25.59
CA THR A 63 8.61 -2.46 24.91
C THR A 63 8.10 -1.40 25.90
N GLU A 64 7.61 -1.80 27.08
CA GLU A 64 7.22 -0.86 28.14
C GLU A 64 8.43 -0.07 28.68
N GLY A 65 9.57 -0.73 28.86
CA GLY A 65 10.81 -0.10 29.28
C GLY A 65 11.31 0.92 28.25
N LEU A 66 11.25 0.57 26.97
CA LEU A 66 11.57 1.46 25.86
C LEU A 66 10.67 2.69 25.84
N SER A 67 9.35 2.51 25.95
CA SER A 67 8.38 3.60 26.02
C SER A 67 8.71 4.60 27.13
N ARG A 68 8.98 4.09 28.35
CA ARG A 68 9.38 4.92 29.50
C ARG A 68 10.72 5.64 29.30
N ALA A 69 11.69 4.97 28.69
CA ALA A 69 13.00 5.56 28.40
C ALA A 69 12.88 6.69 27.35
N LEU A 70 12.03 6.51 26.34
CA LEU A 70 11.73 7.53 25.34
C LEU A 70 10.97 8.71 25.95
N ASP A 71 10.01 8.47 26.84
CA ASP A 71 9.31 9.51 27.60
C ASP A 71 10.30 10.36 28.41
N HIS A 72 11.25 9.70 29.10
CA HIS A 72 12.30 10.38 29.85
C HIS A 72 13.21 11.22 28.93
N ALA A 73 13.55 10.69 27.75
CA ALA A 73 14.29 11.40 26.71
C ALA A 73 13.47 12.49 26.00
N LYS A 74 12.16 12.63 26.31
CA LYS A 74 11.21 13.50 25.60
C LYS A 74 11.15 13.22 24.09
N SER A 75 11.39 11.98 23.69
CA SER A 75 11.30 11.56 22.29
C SER A 75 9.85 11.31 21.92
N THR A 76 9.40 11.91 20.82
CA THR A 76 8.07 11.70 20.25
C THR A 76 8.07 10.74 19.06
N ARG A 77 9.19 10.03 18.83
CA ARG A 77 9.30 9.08 17.73
C ARG A 77 8.33 7.91 17.94
N PRO A 78 7.50 7.55 16.95
CA PRO A 78 6.71 6.33 17.04
C PRO A 78 7.61 5.12 17.15
N VAL A 79 7.19 4.13 17.93
CA VAL A 79 7.89 2.86 18.08
C VAL A 79 7.17 1.81 17.26
N THR A 80 7.92 1.05 16.47
CA THR A 80 7.42 -0.12 15.74
C THR A 80 8.17 -1.36 16.19
N VAL A 81 7.44 -2.38 16.65
CA VAL A 81 7.96 -3.71 16.97
C VAL A 81 7.71 -4.60 15.76
N ILE A 82 8.78 -5.08 15.12
CA ILE A 82 8.70 -6.14 14.12
C ILE A 82 8.93 -7.46 14.84
N TYR A 83 7.93 -8.34 14.85
CA TYR A 83 8.01 -9.65 15.46
C TYR A 83 8.10 -10.74 14.38
N ILE A 84 9.18 -11.50 14.41
CA ILE A 84 9.48 -12.59 13.48
C ILE A 84 9.18 -13.94 14.16
N GLY A 85 8.13 -14.62 13.74
CA GLY A 85 7.69 -15.83 14.41
C GLY A 85 6.22 -16.16 14.19
N ASP A 86 5.78 -17.23 14.87
CA ASP A 86 4.34 -17.46 15.07
C ASP A 86 3.72 -16.30 15.86
N PRO A 87 2.61 -15.72 15.38
CA PRO A 87 1.97 -14.58 16.01
C PRO A 87 1.77 -14.79 17.52
N PRO A 88 2.11 -13.80 18.37
CA PRO A 88 1.77 -13.86 19.79
C PRO A 88 0.26 -14.01 19.97
N VAL A 89 -0.19 -14.54 21.12
CA VAL A 89 -1.62 -14.57 21.44
C VAL A 89 -2.20 -13.14 21.47
N LEU A 90 -3.47 -12.97 21.13
CA LEU A 90 -4.11 -11.64 21.02
C LEU A 90 -3.90 -10.77 22.26
N ALA A 91 -4.00 -11.33 23.47
CA ALA A 91 -3.76 -10.60 24.71
C ALA A 91 -2.34 -10.02 24.82
N THR A 92 -1.34 -10.66 24.20
CA THR A 92 0.04 -10.14 24.12
C THR A 92 0.15 -9.06 23.04
N GLN A 93 -0.51 -9.25 21.90
CA GLN A 93 -0.55 -8.23 20.84
C GLN A 93 -1.15 -6.93 21.39
N ASP A 94 -2.31 -7.02 22.07
CA ASP A 94 -2.97 -5.89 22.74
C ASP A 94 -2.08 -5.18 23.77
N GLN A 95 -1.14 -5.88 24.40
CA GLN A 95 -0.19 -5.29 25.34
C GLN A 95 0.94 -4.55 24.63
N LEU A 96 1.46 -5.13 23.54
CA LEU A 96 2.50 -4.50 22.72
C LEU A 96 1.94 -3.25 22.02
N GLU A 97 0.74 -3.34 21.48
CA GLU A 97 0.07 -2.29 20.70
C GLU A 97 -0.25 -1.02 21.50
N ARG A 98 -0.29 -1.11 22.84
CA ARG A 98 -0.43 0.06 23.71
C ARG A 98 0.74 1.03 23.63
N ASN A 99 1.93 0.54 23.29
CA ASN A 99 3.18 1.31 23.35
C ASN A 99 3.93 1.36 22.00
N ALA A 100 3.58 0.50 21.05
CA ALA A 100 4.24 0.40 19.76
C ALA A 100 3.29 -0.12 18.69
N ARG A 101 3.56 0.18 17.43
CA ARG A 101 2.94 -0.52 16.30
C ARG A 101 3.52 -1.93 16.20
N LEU A 102 2.68 -2.95 16.11
CA LEU A 102 3.12 -4.33 15.92
C LEU A 102 3.05 -4.72 14.45
N LEU A 103 4.16 -5.19 13.88
CA LEU A 103 4.23 -5.78 12.55
C LEU A 103 4.66 -7.24 12.68
N LEU A 104 3.92 -8.15 12.06
CA LEU A 104 4.16 -9.59 12.14
C LEU A 104 4.81 -10.10 10.85
N VAL A 105 5.91 -10.83 10.99
CA VAL A 105 6.64 -11.49 9.91
C VAL A 105 6.66 -12.98 10.18
N GLY A 106 6.17 -13.79 9.25
CA GLY A 106 6.12 -15.24 9.39
C GLY A 106 7.51 -15.89 9.34
N ILE A 107 7.63 -17.10 9.88
CA ILE A 107 8.89 -17.88 9.81
C ILE A 107 9.08 -18.47 8.40
N ASP A 108 7.98 -18.76 7.71
CA ASP A 108 7.98 -19.30 6.35
C ASP A 108 8.34 -18.22 5.30
N SER A 109 8.28 -16.94 5.67
CA SER A 109 8.56 -15.80 4.80
C SER A 109 10.02 -15.37 4.83
N LEU A 110 10.90 -16.24 4.31
CA LEU A 110 12.33 -15.94 4.12
C LEU A 110 12.63 -15.26 2.77
N ASP A 111 11.60 -14.86 2.01
CA ASP A 111 11.77 -14.07 0.80
C ASP A 111 11.69 -12.56 1.10
N ALA A 112 12.57 -11.78 0.47
CA ALA A 112 12.65 -10.33 0.63
C ALA A 112 11.34 -9.64 0.21
N VAL A 113 10.63 -10.17 -0.80
CA VAL A 113 9.35 -9.62 -1.25
C VAL A 113 8.28 -9.73 -0.16
N GLU A 114 8.20 -10.88 0.51
CA GLU A 114 7.23 -11.11 1.57
C GLU A 114 7.56 -10.31 2.83
N ILE A 115 8.84 -10.23 3.21
CA ILE A 115 9.29 -9.35 4.30
C ILE A 115 8.92 -7.91 4.00
N ARG A 116 9.27 -7.41 2.80
CA ARG A 116 8.94 -6.05 2.36
C ARG A 116 7.44 -5.79 2.42
N ARG A 117 6.61 -6.77 2.03
CA ARG A 117 5.15 -6.67 2.12
C ARG A 117 4.69 -6.57 3.58
N ALA A 118 5.22 -7.39 4.46
CA ALA A 118 4.89 -7.37 5.90
C ALA A 118 5.28 -6.06 6.59
N ILE A 119 6.38 -5.43 6.15
CA ILE A 119 6.86 -4.15 6.69
C ILE A 119 6.51 -2.93 5.82
N SER A 120 5.61 -3.10 4.85
CA SER A 120 5.27 -2.08 3.83
C SER A 120 4.84 -0.74 4.39
N VAL A 121 4.26 -0.72 5.59
CA VAL A 121 3.88 0.49 6.33
C VAL A 121 5.08 1.41 6.65
N LEU A 122 6.29 0.84 6.74
CA LEU A 122 7.53 1.59 6.95
C LEU A 122 8.21 1.99 5.64
N MET A 123 7.72 1.48 4.51
CA MET A 123 8.29 1.74 3.20
C MET A 123 7.72 3.03 2.62
N PRO A 124 8.51 3.82 1.88
CA PRO A 124 7.99 4.96 1.13
C PRO A 124 6.87 4.50 0.20
N LEU A 125 5.76 5.25 0.17
CA LEU A 125 4.69 5.00 -0.79
C LEU A 125 5.21 5.28 -2.19
N THR A 126 5.43 4.22 -2.97
CA THR A 126 5.62 4.32 -4.41
C THR A 126 4.25 4.46 -5.02
N LEU A 127 3.82 5.70 -5.26
CA LEU A 127 2.71 5.92 -6.18
C LEU A 127 3.17 5.38 -7.54
N PRO A 128 2.36 4.55 -8.24
CA PRO A 128 2.64 4.30 -9.64
C PRO A 128 2.82 5.66 -10.30
N ALA A 129 3.88 5.81 -11.11
CA ALA A 129 4.08 7.03 -11.87
C ALA A 129 2.72 7.42 -12.45
N GLU A 130 2.28 8.66 -12.20
CA GLU A 130 1.06 9.18 -12.84
C GLU A 130 1.11 8.65 -14.26
N GLN A 131 0.10 7.86 -14.62
CA GLN A 131 0.04 7.33 -15.97
C GLN A 131 -0.05 8.58 -16.85
N ALA A 132 1.11 9.01 -17.37
CA ALA A 132 1.23 10.06 -18.37
C ALA A 132 0.52 9.64 -19.67
N ASP A 133 0.02 8.40 -19.71
CA ASP A 133 -1.07 7.96 -20.55
C ASP A 133 -2.41 8.36 -19.92
N GLY A 134 -2.66 9.66 -19.89
CA GLY A 134 -4.00 10.14 -20.23
C GLY A 134 -4.26 9.75 -21.68
N LYS A 135 -4.40 8.45 -21.95
CA LYS A 135 -4.85 7.98 -23.26
C LYS A 135 -6.17 8.66 -23.49
N GLU A 136 -6.27 9.42 -24.57
CA GLU A 136 -7.51 10.08 -24.95
C GLU A 136 -8.62 9.02 -24.85
N PRO A 137 -9.58 9.14 -23.91
CA PRO A 137 -10.55 8.07 -23.67
C PRO A 137 -11.33 7.71 -24.94
N ILE A 138 -11.49 8.70 -25.81
CA ILE A 138 -12.06 8.59 -27.15
C ILE A 138 -11.20 7.70 -28.06
N ALA A 139 -9.88 7.85 -28.04
CA ALA A 139 -8.98 7.01 -28.82
C ALA A 139 -8.99 5.55 -28.34
N GLU A 140 -9.17 5.29 -27.04
CA GLU A 140 -9.35 3.92 -26.53
C GLU A 140 -10.68 3.31 -26.97
N VAL A 141 -11.78 4.08 -26.91
CA VAL A 141 -13.09 3.62 -27.39
C VAL A 141 -13.05 3.33 -28.88
N LEU A 142 -12.46 4.20 -29.70
CA LEU A 142 -12.27 3.97 -31.13
C LEU A 142 -11.42 2.73 -31.42
N LYS A 143 -10.35 2.51 -30.63
CA LYS A 143 -9.51 1.32 -30.74
C LYS A 143 -10.27 0.05 -30.37
N ALA A 144 -11.14 0.10 -29.35
CA ALA A 144 -11.96 -1.03 -28.92
C ALA A 144 -13.07 -1.36 -29.92
N LEU A 145 -13.67 -0.35 -30.57
CA LEU A 145 -14.67 -0.55 -31.62
C LEU A 145 -14.07 -1.18 -32.90
N GLY A 146 -12.77 -0.97 -33.15
CA GLY A 146 -12.01 -1.68 -34.18
C GLY A 146 -12.61 -1.57 -35.59
N SER A 147 -12.47 -2.62 -36.40
CA SER A 147 -12.97 -2.67 -37.79
C SER A 147 -14.49 -2.83 -37.91
N THR A 148 -15.20 -2.99 -36.78
CA THR A 148 -16.67 -3.09 -36.71
C THR A 148 -17.34 -1.74 -36.46
N THR A 149 -16.56 -0.66 -36.46
CA THR A 149 -17.04 0.70 -36.29
C THR A 149 -17.96 1.11 -37.45
N THR A 150 -19.22 1.39 -37.15
CA THR A 150 -20.18 1.95 -38.11
C THR A 150 -20.20 3.48 -38.01
N VAL A 151 -20.85 4.15 -38.98
CA VAL A 151 -20.94 5.62 -39.00
C VAL A 151 -21.68 6.15 -37.76
N GLU A 152 -22.65 5.38 -37.29
CA GLU A 152 -23.50 5.69 -36.13
C GLU A 152 -22.68 5.61 -34.84
N HIS A 153 -21.82 4.60 -34.69
CA HIS A 153 -20.88 4.51 -33.58
C HIS A 153 -19.92 5.72 -33.56
N LEU A 154 -19.43 6.17 -34.71
CA LEU A 154 -18.58 7.37 -34.79
C LEU A 154 -19.33 8.65 -34.40
N ASN A 155 -20.61 8.75 -34.76
CA ASN A 155 -21.44 9.91 -34.41
C ASN A 155 -21.68 9.99 -32.90
N LEU A 156 -21.94 8.87 -32.23
CA LEU A 156 -22.09 8.81 -30.77
C LEU A 156 -20.77 9.13 -30.05
N VAL A 157 -19.64 8.61 -30.56
CA VAL A 157 -18.31 8.90 -30.00
C VAL A 157 -17.91 10.37 -30.17
N ARG A 158 -18.32 11.01 -31.28
CA ARG A 158 -18.13 12.46 -31.49
C ARG A 158 -18.99 13.28 -30.54
N ALA A 159 -20.28 12.93 -30.40
CA ALA A 159 -21.19 13.61 -29.48
C ALA A 159 -20.71 13.55 -28.02
N ALA A 160 -19.95 12.50 -27.65
CA ALA A 160 -19.36 12.37 -26.32
C ALA A 160 -18.33 13.47 -25.99
N GLN A 161 -17.76 14.15 -26.99
CA GLN A 161 -16.89 15.33 -26.78
C GLN A 161 -17.66 16.52 -26.19
N ASP A 162 -18.94 16.64 -26.55
CA ASP A 162 -19.82 17.74 -26.16
C ASP A 162 -20.65 17.43 -24.90
N GLY A 163 -20.51 16.20 -24.37
CA GLY A 163 -21.08 15.78 -23.10
C GLY A 163 -22.37 14.95 -23.21
N THR A 164 -22.95 14.63 -22.06
CA THR A 164 -24.02 13.63 -21.93
C THR A 164 -25.29 13.97 -22.70
N ASP A 165 -25.68 15.25 -22.74
CA ASP A 165 -26.90 15.68 -23.42
C ASP A 165 -26.74 15.56 -24.94
N ALA A 166 -25.58 15.92 -25.48
CA ALA A 166 -25.28 15.76 -26.91
C ALA A 166 -25.31 14.28 -27.35
N VAL A 167 -24.81 13.36 -26.51
CA VAL A 167 -24.91 11.92 -26.78
C VAL A 167 -26.35 11.44 -26.76
N ARG A 168 -27.17 11.94 -25.82
CA ARG A 168 -28.59 11.60 -25.73
C ARG A 168 -29.34 12.05 -26.98
N ASP A 169 -29.11 13.27 -27.43
CA ASP A 169 -29.76 13.84 -28.62
C ASP A 169 -29.34 13.06 -29.89
N ALA A 170 -28.06 12.73 -30.02
CA ALA A 170 -27.56 11.92 -31.14
C ALA A 170 -28.13 10.48 -31.15
N LEU A 171 -28.30 9.88 -29.96
CA LEU A 171 -28.93 8.56 -29.83
C LEU A 171 -30.42 8.63 -30.18
N GLN A 172 -31.12 9.67 -29.74
CA GLN A 172 -32.53 9.86 -30.04
C GLN A 172 -32.75 10.01 -31.55
N ALA A 173 -31.94 10.84 -32.22
CA ALA A 173 -32.00 10.99 -33.68
C ALA A 173 -31.72 9.68 -34.43
N TYR A 174 -30.78 8.86 -33.95
CA TYR A 174 -30.54 7.53 -34.54
C TYR A 174 -31.73 6.59 -34.39
N ILE A 175 -32.40 6.62 -33.24
CA ILE A 175 -33.60 5.81 -33.00
C ILE A 175 -34.74 6.28 -33.92
N ASP A 176 -34.96 7.59 -34.02
CA ASP A 176 -36.03 8.18 -34.83
C ASP A 176 -35.83 7.90 -36.34
N ASP A 177 -34.59 7.98 -36.86
CA ASP A 177 -34.26 7.69 -38.27
C ASP A 177 -34.55 6.23 -38.66
N VAL A 178 -34.42 5.29 -37.72
CA VAL A 178 -34.77 3.88 -37.94
C VAL A 178 -36.29 3.68 -38.04
N PHE A 179 -37.08 4.52 -37.37
CA PHE A 179 -38.55 4.42 -37.38
C PHE A 179 -39.21 5.19 -38.54
N ASP A 180 -38.59 6.28 -39.02
CA ASP A 180 -39.09 7.01 -40.20
C ASP A 180 -38.83 6.24 -41.52
N GLY A 181 -37.88 5.31 -41.53
CA GLY A 181 -37.57 4.46 -42.70
C GLY A 181 -38.63 3.42 -43.08
N ASP A 182 -39.58 3.12 -42.19
CA ASP A 182 -40.64 2.11 -42.41
C ASP A 182 -41.94 2.71 -43.00
N GLU A 183 -42.10 4.04 -43.05
CA GLU A 183 -43.34 4.66 -43.58
C GLU A 183 -43.41 4.73 -45.12
N ASP A 184 -42.28 4.56 -45.82
CA ASP A 184 -42.21 4.68 -47.29
C ASP A 184 -42.56 3.39 -48.06
N GLU A 185 -42.54 2.19 -47.44
CA GLU A 185 -42.89 0.94 -48.12
C GLU A 185 -44.39 0.59 -48.11
N LEU A 186 -45.21 1.28 -47.30
CA LEU A 186 -46.66 1.00 -47.19
C LEU A 186 -47.54 1.90 -48.09
N SER A 187 -46.94 2.83 -48.85
CA SER A 187 -47.68 3.70 -49.79
C SER A 187 -47.70 3.22 -51.25
N THR A 188 -47.12 2.05 -51.55
CA THR A 188 -47.20 1.44 -52.88
C THR A 188 -47.71 0.00 -52.83
N GLN A 189 -48.99 -0.19 -52.48
CA GLN A 189 -49.77 -1.35 -52.92
C GLN A 189 -51.27 -1.07 -52.92
#